data_AF-A0A941DLY8-F1
#
_entry.id   AF-A0A941DLY8-F1
#
_cell.length_a   1.000
_cell.length_b   1.000
_cell.length_c   1.000
_cell.angle_alpha   90.00
_cell.angle_beta   90.00
_cell.angle_gamma   90.00
#
_symmetry.space_group_name_H-M   'P 1'
#
loop_
_entity.id
_entity.type
_entity.pdbx_description
1 polymer ?
#
loop_
_entity_poly.entity_id
_entity_poly.type
_entity_poly.pdbx_seq_one_letter_code
_entity_poly.pdbx_strand_id
1 'polypeptide(L)' 'MAPVDPHSYTDGAHPVVSRAALAFYLDFAASTIHASAVLTLSAPHSGDLLLDTRALAVHSASTD' A
#
# COMPACT_ATOMS: atom_id res chain seq x y z
N MET A 1 -3.26 17.59 -3.40
CA MET A 1 -2.57 18.71 -2.72
C MET A 1 -1.06 18.50 -2.89
N ALA A 2 -0.18 19.35 -2.35
CA ALA A 2 1.26 19.06 -2.43
C ALA A 2 1.60 17.83 -1.55
N PRO A 3 2.59 17.00 -1.94
CA PRO A 3 3.10 15.92 -1.08
C PRO A 3 3.55 16.50 0.25
N VAL A 4 3.13 15.88 1.36
CA VAL A 4 3.57 16.27 2.72
C VAL A 4 5.05 15.91 2.90
N ASP A 5 5.45 14.78 2.33
CA ASP A 5 6.83 14.29 2.28
C ASP A 5 7.31 14.32 0.81
N PRO A 6 8.40 15.03 0.47
CA PRO A 6 8.94 15.09 -0.89
C PRO A 6 9.44 13.74 -1.42
N HIS A 7 9.57 12.73 -0.57
CA HIS A 7 9.98 11.38 -0.94
C HIS A 7 8.82 10.39 -1.04
N SER A 8 7.59 10.81 -0.75
CA SER A 8 6.40 9.99 -0.89
C SER A 8 5.58 10.43 -2.09
N TYR A 9 5.10 9.46 -2.87
CA TYR A 9 4.10 9.68 -3.91
C TYR A 9 2.68 9.72 -3.36
N THR A 10 2.48 9.42 -2.06
CA THR A 10 1.18 9.50 -1.41
C THR A 10 0.74 10.97 -1.32
N ASP A 11 -0.45 11.32 -1.85
CA ASP A 11 -0.99 12.68 -1.72
C ASP A 11 -1.31 12.96 -0.24
N GLY A 12 -0.93 14.13 0.25
CA GLY A 12 -1.29 14.61 1.57
C GLY A 12 -2.79 14.73 1.83
N ALA A 13 -3.62 14.70 0.78
CA ALA A 13 -5.08 14.66 0.87
C ALA A 13 -5.66 13.25 1.08
N HIS A 14 -4.87 12.18 0.95
CA HIS A 14 -5.36 10.82 1.17
C HIS A 14 -5.66 10.56 2.65
N PRO A 15 -6.72 9.78 2.96
CA PRO A 15 -6.99 9.38 4.32
C PRO A 15 -5.84 8.52 4.87
N VAL A 16 -5.49 8.79 6.12
CA VAL A 16 -4.41 8.10 6.80
C VAL A 16 -4.77 6.62 7.02
N VAL A 17 -3.80 5.73 6.80
CA VAL A 17 -3.95 4.31 7.15
C VAL A 17 -4.04 4.17 8.67
N SER A 18 -5.18 3.72 9.18
CA SER A 18 -5.42 3.50 10.61
C SER A 18 -4.91 2.13 11.08
N ARG A 19 -4.91 1.14 10.18
CA ARG A 19 -4.43 -0.22 10.44
C ARG A 19 -3.89 -0.86 9.17
N ALA A 20 -2.80 -1.61 9.31
CA ALA A 20 -2.28 -2.49 8.26
C ALA A 20 -2.20 -3.92 8.80
N ALA A 21 -2.86 -4.86 8.13
CA ALA A 21 -2.70 -6.29 8.37
C ALA A 21 -1.88 -6.88 7.23
N LEU A 22 -0.77 -7.53 7.56
CA LEU A 22 0.21 -8.04 6.61
C LEU A 22 0.34 -9.55 6.76
N ALA A 23 0.30 -10.26 5.65
CA ALA A 23 0.58 -11.69 5.58
C ALA A 23 1.76 -11.91 4.63
N PHE A 24 2.77 -12.63 5.11
CA PHE A 24 4.01 -12.88 4.39
C PHE A 24 4.29 -14.38 4.27
N TYR A 25 4.78 -14.77 3.10
CA TYR A 25 5.38 -16.07 2.85
C TYR A 25 6.79 -15.86 2.30
N LEU A 26 7.76 -16.50 2.96
CA LEU A 26 9.19 -16.39 2.62
C LEU A 26 9.59 -17.58 1.76
N ASP A 27 9.82 -17.33 0.47
CA ASP A 27 10.40 -18.33 -0.44
C ASP A 27 11.92 -18.12 -0.50
N PHE A 28 12.65 -18.90 0.29
CA PHE A 28 14.11 -18.84 0.33
C PHE A 28 14.76 -19.40 -0.94
N ALA A 29 14.12 -20.33 -1.64
CA ALA A 29 14.67 -20.90 -2.86
C ALA A 29 14.60 -19.89 -4.02
N ALA A 30 13.50 -19.15 -4.11
CA ALA A 30 13.34 -18.06 -5.07
C ALA A 30 13.91 -16.72 -4.58
N SER A 31 14.43 -16.64 -3.35
CA SER A 31 14.87 -15.40 -2.70
C SER A 31 13.79 -14.28 -2.79
N THR A 32 12.53 -14.67 -2.62
CA THR A 32 11.37 -13.79 -2.86
C THR A 32 10.41 -13.82 -1.66
N ILE A 33 9.82 -12.67 -1.35
CA ILE A 33 8.76 -12.55 -0.36
C ILE A 33 7.43 -12.40 -1.10
N HIS A 34 6.55 -13.37 -0.92
CA HIS A 34 5.15 -13.25 -1.35
C HIS A 34 4.35 -12.62 -0.22
N ALA A 35 3.56 -11.60 -0.53
CA ALA A 35 2.84 -10.85 0.48
C ALA A 35 1.43 -10.47 0.04
N SER A 36 0.54 -10.32 1.02
CA SER A 36 -0.70 -9.58 0.87
C SER A 36 -0.88 -8.60 2.02
N ALA A 37 -1.53 -7.48 1.75
CA ALA A 37 -1.77 -6.42 2.71
C ALA A 37 -3.24 -5.99 2.65
N VAL A 38 -3.87 -5.86 3.82
CA VAL A 38 -5.16 -5.20 3.98
C VAL A 38 -4.94 -3.90 4.72
N LEU A 39 -5.25 -2.79 4.06
CA LEU A 39 -5.11 -1.44 4.59
C LEU A 39 -6.50 -0.92 4.99
N THR A 40 -6.65 -0.53 6.26
CA THR A 40 -7.84 0.16 6.73
C THR A 40 -7.58 1.66 6.74
N LEU A 41 -8.38 2.42 5.99
CA LEU A 41 -8.27 3.88 5.91
C LEU A 41 -9.09 4.53 7.05
N SER A 42 -8.66 5.69 7.53
CA SER A 42 -9.35 6.42 8.61
C SER A 42 -10.66 7.08 8.15
N ALA A 43 -10.81 7.31 6.85
CA ALA A 43 -12.01 7.86 6.24
C ALA A 43 -12.21 7.26 4.83
N PRO A 44 -13.45 7.29 4.29
CA PRO A 44 -13.71 6.90 2.90
C PRO A 44 -12.90 7.75 1.92
N HIS A 45 -12.40 7.13 0.85
CA HIS A 45 -11.70 7.78 -0.25
C HIS A 45 -12.47 7.59 -1.55
N SER A 46 -12.31 8.50 -2.49
CA SER A 46 -12.85 8.35 -3.84
C SER A 46 -11.84 8.85 -4.86
N GLY A 47 -11.75 8.15 -5.99
CA GLY A 47 -10.70 8.37 -6.99
C GLY A 47 -9.47 7.51 -6.72
N ASP A 48 -8.35 7.91 -7.33
CA ASP A 48 -7.12 7.13 -7.28
C ASP A 48 -6.51 7.15 -5.87
N LEU A 49 -6.08 5.97 -5.41
CA LEU A 49 -5.30 5.83 -4.18
C LEU A 49 -3.84 5.55 -4.57
N LEU A 50 -2.97 6.52 -4.29
CA LEU A 50 -1.54 6.40 -4.55
C LEU A 50 -0.85 5.72 -3.37
N LEU A 51 -0.07 4.68 -3.66
CA LEU A 51 0.72 3.93 -2.69
C LEU A 51 2.17 3.84 -3.17
N ASP A 52 3.10 4.03 -2.24
CA ASP A 52 4.53 3.90 -2.53
C ASP A 52 4.92 2.42 -2.68
N THR A 53 5.55 2.09 -3.80
CA THR A 53 6.10 0.75 -4.05
C THR A 53 7.52 0.84 -4.59
N ARG A 54 8.35 -0.15 -4.27
CA ARG A 54 9.70 -0.28 -4.82
C ARG A 54 10.00 -1.75 -5.10
N ALA A 55 10.31 -2.07 -6.35
CA ALA A 55 10.62 -3.43 -6.80
C ALA A 55 9.58 -4.48 -6.36
N LEU A 56 8.30 -4.10 -6.38
CA LEU A 56 7.17 -4.97 -6.02
C LEU A 56 6.40 -5.38 -7.28
N ALA A 57 6.07 -6.66 -7.41
CA ALA A 57 5.10 -7.14 -8.39
C ALA A 57 3.70 -7.13 -7.76
N VAL A 58 2.78 -6.33 -8.31
CA VAL A 58 1.38 -6.28 -7.85
C VAL A 58 0.58 -7.32 -8.61
N HIS A 59 0.05 -8.31 -7.90
CA HIS A 59 -0.78 -9.36 -8.49
C HIS A 59 -2.25 -8.95 -8.63
N SER A 60 -2.81 -8.28 -7.62
CA SER A 60 -4.20 -7.84 -7.58
C SER A 60 -4.42 -6.76 -6.53
N ALA A 61 -5.44 -5.94 -6.72
CA ALA A 61 -5.96 -5.01 -5.72
C ALA A 61 -7.50 -5.06 -5.73
N SER A 62 -8.12 -5.03 -4.56
CA SER A 62 -9.56 -5.02 -4.39
C SER A 62 -9.96 -4.20 -3.16
N THR A 63 -11.18 -3.70 -3.18
CA THR A 63 -11.84 -3.05 -2.05
C THR A 63 -13.04 -3.90 -1.65
N ASP A 64 -13.33 -4.00 -0.36
CA ASP A 64 -14.60 -4.56 0.13
C ASP A 64 -15.79 -3.64 -0.20
#